data_AF-A0A9W7SLD8-F1
#
_entry.id   AF-A0A9W7SLD8-F1
#
_cell.length_a   1.000
_cell.length_b   1.000
_cell.length_c   1.000
_cell.angle_alpha   90.00
_cell.angle_beta   90.00
_cell.angle_gamma   90.00
#
_symmetry.space_group_name_H-M   'P 1'
#
loop_
_entity.id
_entity.type
_entity.pdbx_description
1 polymer ?
#
loop_
_entity_poly.entity_id
_entity_poly.type
_entity_poly.pdbx_seq_one_letter_code
_entity_poly.pdbx_strand_id
1 'polypeptide(L)'
;MSRLAHSKASPVATKRDGRMGATGAQDGELLHYALDSLRLTDAAAEVCPVCKSSRYMNPSLRFLVNPECYHKMCESCVDRIFSHGPAQCPIPGCTRTLRKHRFREQTFEDIRVEREVDIRKRVAAVFNKREEEFEQLRDYNDYLNEVEDITFNLVNGIDLAETNRRFEEYERAHAAEIKENERLAKQEKMSFSQKQKAERQLARERREAARREEEAERRELEEGRRDLVNRLASGQDPDKVERQGQVQLKKRLDRQAAATRQQELRAADEAARNGAPLIKGLKARPTKSKEPEKPVDPFGGIRIESKYFSLQEEYLWSGVQETKKDARHMAGGYDVRDYTQRSLVAAFSGFSVFVSEEVDQRERGRVDDREVATMRADVGLKDSGMADAPR
;
A
#
# COMPACT_ATOMS: atom_id res chain seq x y z
N MET A 1 23.47 65.62 -14.92
CA MET A 1 23.13 66.24 -13.61
C MET A 1 21.63 66.12 -13.40
N SER A 2 21.22 66.10 -12.13
CA SER A 2 19.84 65.94 -11.62
C SER A 2 19.38 64.52 -11.32
N ARG A 3 19.73 64.14 -10.09
CA ARG A 3 18.97 63.29 -9.17
C ARG A 3 17.55 63.83 -8.98
N LEU A 4 16.59 62.94 -8.71
CA LEU A 4 15.44 63.07 -7.78
C LEU A 4 14.59 61.79 -7.96
N ALA A 5 14.76 60.79 -7.10
CA ALA A 5 13.95 60.57 -5.90
C ALA A 5 12.49 60.22 -6.22
N HIS A 6 12.18 58.91 -6.24
CA HIS A 6 10.82 58.40 -6.11
C HIS A 6 10.68 57.72 -4.75
N SER A 7 9.60 58.11 -4.09
CA SER A 7 9.21 57.86 -2.71
C SER A 7 8.21 56.70 -2.58
N LYS A 8 8.06 56.22 -1.33
CA LYS A 8 6.90 55.47 -0.75
C LYS A 8 6.87 53.97 -1.05
N ALA A 9 6.45 53.07 -0.18
CA ALA A 9 6.12 53.03 1.25
C ALA A 9 5.71 51.57 1.53
N SER A 10 6.12 50.99 2.66
CA SER A 10 5.53 49.75 3.19
C SER A 10 4.26 50.07 3.99
N PRO A 11 3.29 49.14 4.05
CA PRO A 11 2.61 48.87 5.32
C PRO A 11 2.52 47.36 5.59
N VAL A 12 3.05 46.86 6.72
CA VAL A 12 2.37 46.69 8.03
C VAL A 12 1.28 45.63 8.00
N ALA A 13 1.62 44.45 8.53
CA ALA A 13 0.73 43.35 8.84
C ALA A 13 -0.06 43.64 10.14
N THR A 14 -1.39 43.63 10.05
CA THR A 14 -2.30 43.85 11.18
C THR A 14 -2.70 42.53 11.83
N LYS A 15 -2.41 42.45 13.13
CA LYS A 15 -2.86 41.43 14.09
C LYS A 15 -4.26 41.81 14.62
N ARG A 16 -5.24 40.91 14.59
CA ARG A 16 -6.46 40.96 15.41
C ARG A 16 -6.97 39.55 15.74
N ASP A 17 -7.05 39.26 17.03
CA ASP A 17 -7.69 38.10 17.66
C ASP A 17 -9.22 38.30 17.75
N GLY A 18 -10.00 37.19 17.84
CA GLY A 18 -11.36 37.24 18.39
C GLY A 18 -12.42 36.20 17.94
N ARG A 19 -12.24 34.92 18.32
CA ARG A 19 -13.22 34.01 18.95
C ARG A 19 -14.69 33.93 18.48
N MET A 20 -15.09 32.81 17.86
CA MET A 20 -16.30 31.98 18.09
C MET A 20 -16.00 30.58 17.48
N GLY A 21 -15.95 29.46 18.20
CA GLY A 21 -17.03 28.79 18.93
C GLY A 21 -17.24 27.40 18.31
N ALA A 22 -16.37 26.43 18.63
CA ALA A 22 -16.50 25.02 18.19
C ALA A 22 -16.37 24.10 19.41
N THR A 23 -17.49 23.59 19.87
CA THR A 23 -17.58 22.54 20.89
C THR A 23 -17.63 21.18 20.21
N GLY A 24 -16.71 20.28 20.56
CA GLY A 24 -16.82 18.85 20.24
C GLY A 24 -15.58 18.26 19.58
N ALA A 25 -14.57 17.92 20.38
CA ALA A 25 -13.55 16.91 20.05
C ALA A 25 -12.69 16.65 21.29
N GLN A 26 -13.18 15.84 22.25
CA GLN A 26 -12.37 15.37 23.39
C GLN A 26 -11.92 13.90 23.24
N ASP A 27 -12.33 13.21 22.17
CA ASP A 27 -12.04 11.78 22.00
C ASP A 27 -10.77 11.51 21.17
N GLY A 28 -10.17 12.56 20.59
CA GLY A 28 -8.99 12.45 19.73
C GLY A 28 -7.63 12.56 20.46
N GLU A 29 -7.58 13.15 21.65
CA GLU A 29 -6.32 13.36 22.38
C GLU A 29 -5.86 12.10 23.14
N LEU A 30 -6.78 11.24 23.55
CA LEU A 30 -6.47 10.03 24.32
C LEU A 30 -5.82 8.92 23.45
N LEU A 31 -6.13 8.85 22.16
CA LEU A 31 -5.51 7.90 21.24
C LEU A 31 -4.10 8.32 20.78
N HIS A 32 -3.82 9.62 20.77
CA HIS A 32 -2.47 10.12 20.45
C HIS A 32 -1.49 9.85 21.61
N TYR A 33 -1.94 9.96 22.86
CA TYR A 33 -1.12 9.66 24.04
C TYR A 33 -0.79 8.17 24.19
N ALA A 34 -1.70 7.27 23.80
CA ALA A 34 -1.47 5.82 23.83
C ALA A 34 -0.50 5.34 22.75
N LEU A 35 -0.49 5.99 21.58
CA LEU A 35 0.49 5.72 20.52
C LEU A 35 1.86 6.36 20.80
N ASP A 36 1.92 7.49 21.51
CA ASP A 36 3.20 8.10 21.93
C ASP A 36 3.85 7.38 23.11
N SER A 37 3.08 6.75 24.01
CA SER A 37 3.65 5.96 25.10
C SER A 37 4.27 4.63 24.64
N LEU A 38 3.89 4.11 23.47
CA LEU A 38 4.60 3.02 22.76
C LEU A 38 5.82 3.50 21.96
N ARG A 39 5.91 4.80 21.62
CA ARG A 39 7.09 5.40 20.96
C ARG A 39 8.19 5.80 21.95
N LEU A 40 7.86 5.99 23.22
CA LEU A 40 8.85 6.36 24.25
C LEU A 40 9.90 5.25 24.52
N THR A 41 9.64 4.00 24.14
CA THR A 41 10.63 2.92 24.21
C THR A 41 11.61 2.90 23.02
N ASP A 42 11.31 3.59 21.92
CA ASP A 42 12.16 3.63 20.71
C ASP A 42 13.18 4.77 20.69
N ALA A 43 13.00 5.81 21.51
CA ALA A 43 13.95 6.93 21.59
C ALA A 43 15.35 6.51 22.10
N ALA A 44 15.46 5.38 22.79
CA ALA A 44 16.73 4.81 23.24
C ALA A 44 17.48 4.03 22.12
N ALA A 45 16.80 3.67 21.04
CA ALA A 45 17.37 2.90 19.92
C ALA A 45 18.10 3.77 18.88
N GLU A 46 18.02 5.11 19.02
CA GLU A 46 18.68 6.10 18.18
C GLU A 46 19.88 6.78 18.88
N VAL A 47 20.49 6.09 19.84
CA VAL A 47 21.68 6.56 20.56
C VAL A 47 22.87 5.71 20.16
N CYS A 48 23.95 6.35 19.70
CA CYS A 48 25.17 5.62 19.39
C CYS A 48 25.84 5.08 20.68
N PRO A 49 26.19 3.78 20.76
CA PRO A 49 26.77 3.19 21.97
C PRO A 49 28.18 3.72 22.29
N VAL A 50 28.90 4.25 21.31
CA VAL A 50 30.30 4.72 21.46
C VAL A 50 30.37 6.20 21.87
N CYS A 51 29.66 7.07 21.16
CA CYS A 51 29.70 8.52 21.42
C CYS A 51 28.49 9.06 22.18
N LYS A 52 27.47 8.22 22.43
CA LYS A 52 26.20 8.58 23.10
C LYS A 52 25.45 9.75 22.46
N SER A 53 25.83 10.18 21.25
CA SER A 53 25.10 11.19 20.50
C SER A 53 23.81 10.58 19.95
N SER A 54 22.69 11.26 20.17
CA SER A 54 21.39 10.89 19.63
C SER A 54 21.10 11.62 18.31
N ARG A 55 20.23 11.02 17.50
CA ARG A 55 19.71 11.65 16.26
C ARG A 55 19.01 12.98 16.51
N TYR A 56 18.42 13.14 17.69
CA TYR A 56 17.77 14.39 18.11
C TYR A 56 18.74 15.58 18.13
N MET A 57 20.00 15.38 18.54
CA MET A 57 20.96 16.48 18.67
C MET A 57 21.64 16.84 17.34
N ASN A 58 21.69 15.91 16.39
CA ASN A 58 22.21 16.15 15.04
C ASN A 58 21.38 15.33 14.03
N PRO A 59 20.37 15.94 13.37
CA PRO A 59 19.49 15.26 12.41
C PRO A 59 20.20 14.69 11.17
N SER A 60 21.44 15.12 10.91
CA SER A 60 22.29 14.64 9.81
C SER A 60 23.10 13.39 10.15
N LEU A 61 23.09 12.90 11.40
CA LEU A 61 23.80 11.69 11.76
C LEU A 61 23.14 10.47 11.12
N ARG A 62 23.92 9.73 10.33
CA ARG A 62 23.52 8.44 9.77
C ARG A 62 24.04 7.32 10.66
N PHE A 63 23.15 6.36 10.92
CA PHE A 63 23.51 5.11 11.56
C PHE A 63 23.87 4.07 10.50
N LEU A 64 25.04 3.46 10.70
CA LEU A 64 25.56 2.39 9.89
C LEU A 64 25.45 1.08 10.67
N VAL A 65 25.05 0.02 9.97
CA VAL A 65 24.93 -1.34 10.50
C VAL A 65 25.84 -2.26 9.69
N ASN A 66 26.49 -3.20 10.37
CA ASN A 66 27.28 -4.24 9.72
C ASN A 66 26.49 -5.56 9.70
N PRO A 67 26.40 -6.26 8.55
CA PRO A 67 25.66 -7.53 8.42
C PRO A 67 26.20 -8.67 9.30
N GLU A 68 27.41 -8.54 9.86
CA GLU A 68 27.99 -9.59 10.72
C GLU A 68 27.71 -9.41 12.21
N CYS A 69 27.71 -8.19 12.75
CA CYS A 69 27.43 -7.99 14.19
C CYS A 69 26.01 -7.43 14.44
N TYR A 70 25.33 -6.91 13.42
CA TYR A 70 24.02 -6.25 13.56
C TYR A 70 23.98 -5.20 14.68
N HIS A 71 25.05 -4.42 14.81
CA HIS A 71 25.14 -3.34 15.79
C HIS A 71 25.12 -1.98 15.10
N LYS A 72 24.36 -1.04 15.68
CA LYS A 72 24.22 0.34 15.18
C LYS A 72 25.41 1.19 15.65
N MET A 73 26.03 1.91 14.72
CA MET A 73 27.12 2.85 15.01
C MET A 73 26.94 4.14 14.21
N CYS A 74 27.42 5.26 14.75
CA CYS A 74 27.41 6.54 14.05
C CYS A 74 28.50 6.61 12.96
N GLU A 75 28.27 7.34 11.86
CA GLU A 75 29.27 7.53 10.78
C GLU A 75 30.64 7.97 11.31
N SER A 76 30.69 8.98 12.18
CA SER A 76 31.94 9.49 12.77
C SER A 76 32.65 8.47 13.68
N CYS A 77 31.89 7.56 14.30
CA CYS A 77 32.40 6.48 15.14
C CYS A 77 33.02 5.38 14.28
N VAL A 78 32.34 5.02 13.19
CA VAL A 78 32.83 4.05 12.21
C VAL A 78 34.11 4.57 11.56
N ASP A 79 34.12 5.83 11.14
CA ASP A 79 35.30 6.44 10.53
C ASP A 79 36.48 6.47 11.50
N ARG A 80 36.29 6.88 12.76
CA ARG A 80 37.40 6.95 13.71
C ARG A 80 38.00 5.56 14.03
N ILE A 81 37.15 4.56 14.29
CA ILE A 81 37.60 3.25 14.77
C ILE A 81 38.18 2.41 13.62
N PHE A 82 37.54 2.43 12.45
CA PHE A 82 37.94 1.58 11.31
C PHE A 82 38.90 2.26 10.32
N SER A 83 39.30 3.53 10.55
CA SER A 83 40.39 4.15 9.77
C SER A 83 41.76 3.57 10.08
N HIS A 84 41.96 3.03 11.28
CA HIS A 84 43.23 2.43 11.71
C HIS A 84 43.43 0.99 11.24
N GLY A 85 42.43 0.39 10.58
CA GLY A 85 42.48 -0.99 10.08
C GLY A 85 41.24 -1.80 10.47
N PRO A 86 41.21 -3.11 10.14
CA PRO A 86 40.13 -4.00 10.56
C PRO A 86 40.18 -4.16 12.08
N ALA A 87 39.20 -3.59 12.77
CA ALA A 87 39.07 -3.66 14.22
C ALA A 87 37.90 -4.57 14.61
N GLN A 88 37.90 -5.03 15.86
CA GLN A 88 36.74 -5.68 16.45
C GLN A 88 35.66 -4.64 16.81
N CYS A 89 34.41 -5.09 16.82
CA CYS A 89 33.29 -4.30 17.31
C CYS A 89 33.54 -3.85 18.77
N PRO A 90 33.34 -2.55 19.11
CA PRO A 90 33.59 -2.02 20.46
C PRO A 90 32.45 -2.28 21.45
N ILE A 91 31.47 -3.11 21.11
CA ILE A 91 30.27 -3.37 21.94
C ILE A 91 30.51 -4.61 22.79
N PRO A 92 30.18 -4.56 24.10
CA PRO A 92 30.35 -5.70 24.99
C PRO A 92 29.52 -6.88 24.47
N GLY A 93 30.20 -7.98 24.13
CA GLY A 93 29.57 -9.21 23.62
C GLY A 93 29.78 -9.51 22.12
N CYS A 94 30.33 -8.59 21.30
CA CYS A 94 30.74 -8.91 19.92
C CYS A 94 32.27 -8.91 19.79
N THR A 95 32.85 -10.05 19.41
CA THR A 95 34.28 -10.18 19.09
C THR A 95 34.55 -10.30 17.59
N ARG A 96 33.55 -10.06 16.74
CA ARG A 96 33.70 -10.20 15.28
C ARG A 96 34.54 -9.04 14.72
N THR A 97 35.43 -9.37 13.79
CA THR A 97 36.29 -8.41 13.10
C THR A 97 35.54 -7.76 11.93
N LEU A 98 35.45 -6.44 11.92
CA LEU A 98 34.64 -5.68 10.97
C LEU A 98 35.52 -4.80 10.05
N ARG A 99 35.06 -4.60 8.82
CA ARG A 99 35.73 -3.77 7.80
C ARG A 99 34.86 -2.57 7.43
N LYS A 100 35.48 -1.40 7.20
CA LYS A 100 34.79 -0.13 6.88
C LYS A 100 33.83 -0.21 5.68
N HIS A 101 34.21 -0.90 4.61
CA HIS A 101 33.38 -0.96 3.39
C HIS A 101 32.13 -1.85 3.54
N ARG A 102 32.06 -2.69 4.57
CA ARG A 102 30.96 -3.64 4.76
C ARG A 102 29.85 -3.07 5.66
N PHE A 103 29.98 -1.81 6.08
CA PHE A 103 28.92 -1.08 6.75
C PHE A 103 27.90 -0.58 5.72
N ARG A 104 26.62 -0.74 6.03
CA ARG A 104 25.48 -0.31 5.20
C ARG A 104 24.62 0.66 5.99
N GLU A 105 23.99 1.61 5.30
CA GLU A 105 23.01 2.51 5.93
C GLU A 105 21.78 1.72 6.38
N GLN A 106 21.31 2.03 7.59
CA GLN A 106 20.11 1.44 8.14
C GLN A 106 18.90 1.82 7.28
N THR A 107 18.18 0.83 6.76
CA THR A 107 16.95 1.03 5.98
C THR A 107 15.70 0.89 6.83
N PHE A 108 15.78 0.12 7.91
CA PHE A 108 14.65 -0.15 8.82
C PHE A 108 15.05 0.14 10.26
N GLU A 109 14.15 0.70 11.06
CA GLU A 109 14.40 1.09 12.46
C GLU A 109 14.79 -0.11 13.34
N ASP A 110 14.24 -1.28 13.04
CA ASP A 110 14.45 -2.54 13.75
C ASP A 110 15.59 -3.40 13.19
N ILE A 111 16.55 -3.73 14.06
CA ILE A 111 17.69 -4.62 13.74
C ILE A 111 17.23 -6.04 13.42
N ARG A 112 16.16 -6.52 14.08
CA ARG A 112 15.62 -7.87 13.86
C ARG A 112 15.10 -8.02 12.43
N VAL A 113 14.38 -7.01 11.95
CA VAL A 113 13.87 -6.97 10.58
C VAL A 113 15.01 -6.88 9.57
N GLU A 114 16.06 -6.09 9.83
CA GLU A 114 17.22 -6.05 8.93
C GLU A 114 17.93 -7.41 8.82
N ARG A 115 18.10 -8.11 9.95
CA ARG A 115 18.64 -9.48 9.96
C ARG A 115 17.78 -10.43 9.14
N GLU A 116 16.47 -10.39 9.33
CA GLU A 116 15.53 -11.22 8.60
C GLU A 116 15.55 -10.93 7.09
N VAL A 117 15.58 -9.65 6.70
CA VAL A 117 15.66 -9.25 5.29
C VAL A 117 16.98 -9.71 4.65
N ASP A 118 18.10 -9.60 5.36
CA ASP A 118 19.40 -10.05 4.84
C ASP A 118 19.49 -11.58 4.73
N ILE A 119 18.90 -12.31 5.67
CA ILE A 119 18.75 -13.78 5.60
C ILE A 119 17.84 -14.15 4.42
N ARG A 120 16.65 -13.55 4.30
CA ARG A 120 15.73 -13.79 3.18
C ARG A 120 16.37 -13.51 1.84
N LYS A 121 17.16 -12.43 1.71
CA LYS A 121 17.90 -12.13 0.47
C LYS A 121 18.95 -13.18 0.16
N ARG A 122 19.66 -13.70 1.16
CA ARG A 122 20.64 -14.77 0.99
C ARG A 122 19.96 -16.06 0.54
N VAL A 123 18.86 -16.44 1.21
CA VAL A 123 18.07 -17.63 0.87
C VAL A 123 17.48 -17.47 -0.54
N ALA A 124 16.80 -16.36 -0.85
CA ALA A 124 16.23 -16.12 -2.17
C ALA A 124 17.26 -16.07 -3.31
N ALA A 125 18.52 -15.70 -3.03
CA ALA A 125 19.59 -15.74 -4.02
C ALA A 125 20.01 -17.18 -4.39
N VAL A 126 19.94 -18.10 -3.44
CA VAL A 126 20.24 -19.53 -3.63
C VAL A 126 19.01 -20.31 -4.11
N PHE A 127 17.82 -19.98 -3.60
CA PHE A 127 16.55 -20.62 -3.91
C PHE A 127 15.80 -19.88 -5.02
N ASN A 128 16.43 -19.70 -6.18
CA ASN A 128 15.91 -18.88 -7.27
C ASN A 128 15.13 -19.64 -8.36
N LYS A 129 14.52 -20.78 -8.02
CA LYS A 129 13.66 -21.56 -8.94
C LYS A 129 12.36 -20.81 -9.26
N ARG A 130 11.98 -20.81 -10.54
CA ARG A 130 10.76 -20.16 -11.05
C ARG A 130 9.58 -21.14 -11.05
N GLU A 131 8.37 -20.61 -10.97
CA GLU A 131 7.12 -21.39 -11.13
C GLU A 131 7.11 -22.21 -12.43
N GLU A 132 7.72 -21.68 -13.50
CA GLU A 132 7.79 -22.30 -14.83
C GLU A 132 8.68 -23.56 -14.88
N GLU A 133 9.50 -23.81 -13.85
CA GLU A 133 10.33 -25.01 -13.74
C GLU A 133 9.60 -26.19 -13.08
N PHE A 134 8.39 -25.96 -12.54
CA PHE A 134 7.59 -26.99 -11.87
C PHE A 134 6.43 -27.42 -12.78
N GLU A 135 6.15 -28.73 -12.80
CA GLU A 135 5.02 -29.29 -13.56
C GLU A 135 3.68 -29.04 -12.86
N GLN A 136 3.66 -29.03 -11.53
CA GLN A 136 2.46 -28.83 -10.72
C GLN A 136 2.58 -27.60 -9.81
N LEU A 137 1.46 -26.92 -9.62
CA LEU A 137 1.37 -25.79 -8.69
C LEU A 137 1.56 -26.20 -7.22
N ARG A 138 1.23 -27.47 -6.87
CA ARG A 138 1.43 -27.98 -5.50
C ARG A 138 2.90 -28.08 -5.16
N ASP A 139 3.70 -28.68 -6.04
CA ASP A 139 5.15 -28.81 -5.86
C ASP A 139 5.83 -27.44 -5.70
N TYR A 140 5.35 -26.41 -6.42
CA TYR A 140 5.83 -25.05 -6.25
C TYR A 140 5.48 -24.46 -4.88
N ASN A 141 4.25 -24.68 -4.38
CA ASN A 141 3.85 -24.20 -3.06
C ASN A 141 4.58 -24.93 -1.93
N ASP A 142 4.80 -26.24 -2.07
CA ASP A 142 5.55 -27.04 -1.10
C ASP A 142 7.02 -26.59 -1.05
N TYR A 143 7.63 -26.32 -2.22
CA TYR A 143 8.95 -25.71 -2.30
C TYR A 143 9.02 -24.33 -1.61
N LEU A 144 8.01 -23.46 -1.81
CA LEU A 144 7.96 -22.17 -1.13
C LEU A 144 7.85 -22.33 0.39
N ASN A 145 7.08 -23.31 0.87
CA ASN A 145 7.00 -23.61 2.29
C ASN A 145 8.36 -24.08 2.84
N GLU A 146 9.06 -24.97 2.15
CA GLU A 146 10.41 -25.41 2.56
C GLU A 146 11.41 -24.25 2.65
N VAL A 147 11.34 -23.30 1.70
CA VAL A 147 12.18 -22.09 1.70
C VAL A 147 11.86 -21.19 2.90
N GLU A 148 10.59 -21.03 3.26
CA GLU A 148 10.18 -20.27 4.43
C GLU A 148 10.55 -20.97 5.74
N ASP A 149 10.43 -22.30 5.82
CA ASP A 149 10.86 -23.09 6.99
C ASP A 149 12.36 -22.95 7.24
N ILE A 150 13.17 -23.07 6.18
CA ILE A 150 14.62 -22.82 6.24
C ILE A 150 14.90 -21.39 6.71
N THR A 151 14.21 -20.41 6.13
CA THR A 151 14.36 -18.99 6.50
C THR A 151 14.01 -18.77 7.97
N PHE A 152 12.90 -19.33 8.44
CA PHE A 152 12.42 -19.20 9.81
C PHE A 152 13.41 -19.82 10.81
N ASN A 153 13.96 -20.99 10.50
CA ASN A 153 14.98 -21.64 11.33
C ASN A 153 16.25 -20.78 11.42
N LEU A 154 16.69 -20.18 10.29
CA LEU A 154 17.85 -19.27 10.27
C LEU A 154 17.61 -17.98 11.06
N VAL A 155 16.41 -17.40 11.00
CA VAL A 155 16.06 -16.15 11.69
C VAL A 155 16.00 -16.36 13.21
N ASN A 156 15.37 -17.46 13.64
CA ASN A 156 15.20 -17.78 15.07
C ASN A 156 16.41 -18.49 15.68
N GLY A 157 17.36 -18.95 14.86
CA GLY A 157 18.56 -19.64 15.33
C GLY A 157 18.29 -21.06 15.82
N ILE A 158 17.25 -21.71 15.32
CA ILE A 158 16.88 -23.09 15.63
C ILE A 158 17.61 -23.99 14.60
N ASP A 159 18.34 -25.01 15.08
CA ASP A 159 19.07 -25.98 14.26
C ASP A 159 19.94 -25.38 13.13
N LEU A 160 20.78 -24.39 13.50
CA LEU A 160 21.71 -23.75 12.57
C LEU A 160 22.65 -24.73 11.86
N ALA A 161 23.10 -25.78 12.55
CA ALA A 161 24.05 -26.73 11.97
C ALA A 161 23.40 -27.60 10.88
N GLU A 162 22.20 -28.13 11.12
CA GLU A 162 21.47 -28.94 10.14
C GLU A 162 20.99 -28.07 8.98
N THR A 163 20.44 -26.89 9.27
CA THR A 163 19.92 -26.01 8.24
C THR A 163 21.03 -25.47 7.34
N ASN A 164 22.20 -25.14 7.89
CA ASN A 164 23.37 -24.77 7.08
C ASN A 164 23.86 -25.96 6.23
N ARG A 165 23.82 -27.19 6.75
CA ARG A 165 24.21 -28.38 5.97
C ARG A 165 23.27 -28.60 4.79
N ARG A 166 21.96 -28.52 5.02
CA ARG A 166 20.93 -28.60 3.96
C ARG A 166 21.10 -27.47 2.95
N PHE A 167 21.42 -26.27 3.40
CA PHE A 167 21.70 -25.11 2.55
C PHE A 167 22.92 -25.35 1.63
N GLU A 168 24.03 -25.86 2.18
CA GLU A 168 25.25 -26.16 1.41
C GLU A 168 25.10 -27.36 0.47
N GLU A 169 24.32 -28.37 0.86
CA GLU A 169 23.96 -29.50 -0.01
C GLU A 169 23.14 -29.02 -1.20
N TYR A 170 22.12 -28.20 -0.95
CA TYR A 170 21.28 -27.62 -1.99
C TYR A 170 22.07 -26.68 -2.91
N GLU A 171 22.92 -25.81 -2.34
CA GLU A 171 23.78 -24.91 -3.12
C GLU A 171 24.70 -25.70 -4.06
N ARG A 172 25.30 -26.81 -3.58
CA ARG A 172 26.17 -27.65 -4.42
C ARG A 172 25.41 -28.40 -5.50
N ALA A 173 24.22 -28.91 -5.19
CA ALA A 173 23.39 -29.64 -6.15
C ALA A 173 22.86 -28.72 -7.27
N HIS A 174 22.47 -27.49 -6.92
CA HIS A 174 21.80 -26.58 -7.85
C HIS A 174 22.64 -25.39 -8.30
N ALA A 175 23.94 -25.33 -8.01
CA ALA A 175 24.82 -24.22 -8.38
C ALA A 175 24.75 -23.80 -9.87
N ALA A 176 24.65 -24.79 -10.76
CA ALA A 176 24.56 -24.55 -12.20
C ALA A 176 23.21 -23.91 -12.61
N GLU A 177 22.11 -24.44 -12.09
CA GLU A 177 20.75 -23.91 -12.28
C GLU A 177 20.63 -22.50 -11.71
N ILE A 178 21.17 -22.29 -10.50
CA ILE A 178 21.15 -21.00 -9.81
C ILE A 178 21.84 -19.93 -10.65
N LYS A 179 23.02 -20.23 -11.19
CA LYS A 179 23.79 -19.28 -12.00
C LYS A 179 23.07 -18.91 -13.30
N GLU A 180 22.40 -19.88 -13.93
CA GLU A 180 21.62 -19.64 -15.15
C GLU A 180 20.37 -18.80 -14.87
N ASN A 181 19.62 -19.13 -13.82
CA ASN A 181 18.47 -18.35 -13.38
C ASN A 181 18.86 -16.92 -12.96
N GLU A 182 20.01 -16.75 -12.31
CA GLU A 182 20.55 -15.44 -11.97
C GLU A 182 20.92 -14.63 -13.24
N ARG A 183 21.49 -15.29 -14.26
CA ARG A 183 21.80 -14.67 -15.55
C ARG A 183 20.53 -14.20 -16.25
N LEU A 184 19.48 -15.03 -16.29
CA LEU A 184 18.18 -14.69 -16.86
C LEU A 184 17.53 -13.50 -16.12
N ALA A 185 17.51 -13.53 -14.78
CA ALA A 185 16.99 -12.43 -13.97
C ALA A 185 17.76 -11.11 -14.21
N LYS A 186 19.09 -11.17 -14.37
CA LYS A 186 19.91 -10.00 -14.73
C LYS A 186 19.54 -9.46 -16.12
N GLN A 187 19.34 -10.34 -17.11
CA GLN A 187 18.95 -9.93 -18.47
C GLN A 187 17.56 -9.29 -18.51
N GLU A 188 16.59 -9.85 -17.78
CA GLU A 188 15.25 -9.27 -17.64
C GLU A 188 15.29 -7.91 -16.95
N LYS A 189 16.08 -7.75 -15.89
CA LYS A 189 16.25 -6.47 -15.21
C LYS A 189 16.89 -5.42 -16.12
N MET A 190 17.88 -5.81 -16.92
CA MET A 190 18.54 -4.92 -17.89
C MET A 190 17.58 -4.50 -19.00
N SER A 191 16.84 -5.44 -19.59
CA SER A 191 15.86 -5.11 -20.64
C SER A 191 14.73 -4.23 -20.11
N PHE A 192 14.26 -4.45 -18.88
CA PHE A 192 13.26 -3.60 -18.24
C PHE A 192 13.80 -2.18 -17.99
N SER A 193 15.02 -2.05 -17.47
CA SER A 193 15.65 -0.73 -17.26
C SER A 193 15.85 0.02 -18.58
N GLN A 194 16.23 -0.69 -19.66
CA GLN A 194 16.35 -0.10 -20.99
C GLN A 194 15.00 0.39 -21.51
N LYS A 195 13.92 -0.40 -21.38
CA LYS A 195 12.55 0.02 -21.74
C LYS A 195 12.11 1.26 -20.96
N GLN A 196 12.34 1.29 -19.65
CA GLN A 196 12.00 2.45 -18.82
C GLN A 196 12.79 3.71 -19.21
N LYS A 197 14.07 3.56 -19.57
CA LYS A 197 14.89 4.68 -20.08
C LYS A 197 14.40 5.16 -21.43
N ALA A 198 14.06 4.26 -22.35
CA ALA A 198 13.52 4.60 -23.66
C ALA A 198 12.17 5.33 -23.54
N GLU A 199 11.29 4.86 -22.66
CA GLU A 199 10.01 5.53 -22.36
C GLU A 199 10.23 6.94 -21.81
N ARG A 200 11.17 7.09 -20.86
CA ARG A 200 11.51 8.40 -20.30
C ARG A 200 12.13 9.35 -21.34
N GLN A 201 12.93 8.84 -22.26
CA GLN A 201 13.50 9.61 -23.37
C GLN A 201 12.40 10.08 -24.33
N LEU A 202 11.51 9.17 -24.73
CA LEU A 202 10.39 9.49 -25.61
C LEU A 202 9.41 10.49 -24.96
N ALA A 203 9.16 10.37 -23.66
CA ALA A 203 8.37 11.35 -22.91
C ALA A 203 9.06 12.73 -22.85
N ARG A 204 10.39 12.78 -22.77
CA ARG A 204 11.16 14.03 -22.81
C ARG A 204 11.11 14.67 -24.20
N GLU A 205 11.27 13.87 -25.26
CA GLU A 205 11.18 14.32 -26.65
C GLU A 205 9.79 14.86 -26.97
N ARG A 206 8.72 14.20 -26.50
CA ARG A 206 7.34 14.69 -26.64
C ARG A 206 7.14 16.06 -25.98
N ARG A 207 7.66 16.25 -24.76
CA ARG A 207 7.58 17.55 -24.06
C ARG A 207 8.36 18.64 -24.78
N GLU A 208 9.53 18.30 -25.32
CA GLU A 208 10.35 19.24 -26.08
C GLU A 208 9.73 19.58 -27.43
N ALA A 209 9.14 18.60 -28.12
CA ALA A 209 8.41 18.82 -29.36
C ALA A 209 7.20 19.74 -29.15
N ALA A 210 6.40 19.52 -28.08
CA ALA A 210 5.28 20.39 -27.75
C ALA A 210 5.72 21.85 -27.48
N ARG A 211 6.86 22.03 -26.78
CA ARG A 211 7.45 23.35 -26.56
C ARG A 211 7.91 24.01 -27.87
N ARG A 212 8.54 23.25 -28.77
CA ARG A 212 8.98 23.78 -30.08
C ARG A 212 7.79 24.13 -30.97
N GLU A 213 6.71 23.36 -30.92
CA GLU A 213 5.47 23.62 -31.67
C GLU A 213 4.79 24.89 -31.16
N GLU A 214 4.67 25.07 -29.83
CA GLU A 214 4.14 26.31 -29.24
C GLU A 214 4.99 27.54 -29.59
N GLU A 215 6.32 27.43 -29.56
CA GLU A 215 7.21 28.51 -29.99
C GLU A 215 7.07 28.83 -31.49
N ALA A 216 6.88 27.82 -32.35
CA ALA A 216 6.66 28.01 -33.77
C ALA A 216 5.29 28.66 -34.05
N GLU A 217 4.23 28.22 -33.38
CA GLU A 217 2.90 28.83 -33.47
C GLU A 217 2.94 30.30 -33.06
N ARG A 218 3.64 30.63 -31.96
CA ARG A 218 3.84 32.03 -31.56
C ARG A 218 4.54 32.86 -32.64
N ARG A 219 5.54 32.31 -33.34
CA ARG A 219 6.23 33.00 -34.44
C ARG A 219 5.33 33.20 -35.64
N GLU A 220 4.56 32.19 -36.03
CA GLU A 220 3.61 32.29 -37.15
C GLU A 220 2.52 33.34 -36.89
N LEU A 221 2.03 33.44 -35.65
CA LEU A 221 1.09 34.49 -35.24
C LEU A 221 1.72 35.88 -35.31
N GLU A 222 2.98 36.04 -34.88
CA GLU A 222 3.70 37.31 -34.96
C GLU A 222 3.97 37.73 -36.42
N GLU A 223 4.39 36.80 -37.27
CA GLU A 223 4.58 37.02 -38.72
C GLU A 223 3.25 37.35 -39.41
N GLY A 224 2.19 36.60 -39.11
CA GLY A 224 0.85 36.89 -39.61
C GLY A 224 0.34 38.27 -39.20
N ARG A 225 0.63 38.70 -37.95
CA ARG A 225 0.31 40.05 -37.47
C ARG A 225 1.12 41.12 -38.21
N ARG A 226 2.43 40.90 -38.42
CA ARG A 226 3.31 41.83 -39.14
C ARG A 226 2.89 41.97 -40.61
N ASP A 227 2.55 40.88 -41.28
CA ASP A 227 2.07 40.90 -42.66
C ASP A 227 0.75 41.66 -42.81
N LEU A 228 -0.17 41.48 -41.86
CA LEU A 228 -1.43 42.24 -41.82
C LEU A 228 -1.17 43.74 -41.65
N VAL A 229 -0.29 44.12 -40.71
CA VAL A 229 0.09 45.52 -40.47
C VAL A 229 0.78 46.12 -41.70
N ASN A 230 1.66 45.38 -42.38
CA ASN A 230 2.33 45.83 -43.60
C ASN A 230 1.33 46.06 -44.75
N ARG A 231 0.31 45.21 -44.91
CA ARG A 231 -0.75 45.42 -45.92
C ARG A 231 -1.60 46.65 -45.60
N LEU A 232 -1.94 46.88 -44.34
CA LEU A 232 -2.66 48.09 -43.90
C LEU A 232 -1.81 49.36 -44.12
N ALA A 233 -0.51 49.30 -43.82
CA ALA A 233 0.42 50.42 -44.05
C ALA A 233 0.63 50.73 -45.53
N SER A 234 0.49 49.75 -46.42
CA SER A 234 0.57 49.93 -47.89
C SER A 234 -0.65 50.64 -48.52
N GLY A 235 -1.65 51.04 -47.71
CA GLY A 235 -2.78 51.87 -48.16
C GLY A 235 -3.91 51.12 -48.87
N GLN A 236 -4.02 49.80 -48.67
CA GLN A 236 -5.13 49.01 -49.19
C GLN A 236 -6.42 49.24 -48.38
N ASP A 237 -7.59 49.18 -49.05
CA ASP A 237 -8.91 49.28 -48.40
C ASP A 237 -9.04 48.25 -47.26
N PRO A 238 -9.40 48.66 -46.03
CA PRO A 238 -9.49 47.78 -44.87
C PRO A 238 -10.49 46.62 -45.09
N ASP A 239 -11.63 46.88 -45.75
CA ASP A 239 -12.65 45.86 -46.02
C ASP A 239 -12.18 44.73 -46.95
N LYS A 240 -11.25 45.03 -47.87
CA LYS A 240 -10.67 44.02 -48.77
C LYS A 240 -9.61 43.19 -48.07
N VAL A 241 -8.82 43.82 -47.18
CA VAL A 241 -7.81 43.13 -46.37
C VAL A 241 -8.46 42.18 -45.36
N GLU A 242 -9.57 42.57 -44.74
CA GLU A 242 -10.32 41.71 -43.82
C GLU A 242 -10.93 40.48 -44.51
N ARG A 243 -11.57 40.67 -45.68
CA ARG A 243 -12.13 39.56 -46.47
C ARG A 243 -11.04 38.59 -46.94
N GLN A 244 -9.90 39.10 -47.38
CA GLN A 244 -8.75 38.26 -47.77
C GLN A 244 -8.12 37.56 -46.56
N GLY A 245 -8.04 38.24 -45.41
CA GLY A 245 -7.57 37.68 -44.14
C GLY A 245 -8.47 36.54 -43.65
N GLN A 246 -9.79 36.68 -43.71
CA GLN A 246 -10.76 35.64 -43.35
C GLN A 246 -10.64 34.39 -44.22
N VAL A 247 -10.44 34.55 -45.54
CA VAL A 247 -10.23 33.41 -46.46
C VAL A 247 -8.90 32.69 -46.18
N GLN A 248 -7.84 33.44 -45.86
CA GLN A 248 -6.54 32.85 -45.50
C GLN A 248 -6.57 32.17 -44.11
N LEU A 249 -7.33 32.69 -43.16
CA LEU A 249 -7.52 32.10 -41.84
C LEU A 249 -8.32 30.79 -41.93
N LYS A 250 -9.42 30.77 -42.71
CA LYS A 250 -10.23 29.57 -42.93
C LYS A 250 -9.44 28.43 -43.56
N LYS A 251 -8.62 28.73 -44.58
CA LYS A 251 -7.72 27.73 -45.19
C LYS A 251 -6.67 27.16 -44.22
N ARG A 252 -6.20 27.96 -43.25
CA ARG A 252 -5.27 27.50 -42.21
C ARG A 252 -5.95 26.60 -41.19
N LEU A 253 -7.15 26.97 -40.73
CA LEU A 253 -7.98 26.15 -39.84
C LEU A 253 -8.36 24.81 -40.46
N ASP A 254 -8.77 24.79 -41.73
CA ASP A 254 -9.11 23.55 -42.45
C ASP A 254 -7.87 22.62 -42.59
N ARG A 255 -6.68 23.21 -42.78
CA ARG A 255 -5.41 22.46 -42.89
C ARG A 255 -4.93 21.93 -41.53
N GLN A 256 -5.10 22.69 -40.45
CA GLN A 256 -4.86 22.22 -39.08
C GLN A 256 -5.83 21.10 -38.69
N ALA A 257 -7.12 21.25 -38.99
CA ALA A 257 -8.14 20.22 -38.73
C ALA A 257 -7.89 18.93 -39.52
N ALA A 258 -7.37 19.03 -40.74
CA ALA A 258 -6.96 17.85 -41.52
C ALA A 258 -5.73 17.16 -40.91
N ALA A 259 -4.77 17.92 -40.38
CA ALA A 259 -3.56 17.40 -39.75
C ALA A 259 -3.85 16.73 -38.40
N THR A 260 -4.69 17.31 -37.55
CA THR A 260 -5.12 16.71 -36.28
C THR A 260 -5.88 15.42 -36.50
N ARG A 261 -6.82 15.40 -37.46
CA ARG A 261 -7.55 14.17 -37.84
C ARG A 261 -6.60 13.07 -38.35
N GLN A 262 -5.54 13.44 -39.07
CA GLN A 262 -4.55 12.48 -39.55
C GLN A 262 -3.63 11.97 -38.41
N GLN A 263 -3.34 12.80 -37.41
CA GLN A 263 -2.62 12.40 -36.20
C GLN A 263 -3.46 11.48 -35.30
N GLU A 264 -4.75 11.76 -35.13
CA GLU A 264 -5.69 10.91 -34.39
C GLU A 264 -5.82 9.52 -35.02
N LEU A 265 -5.92 9.45 -36.36
CA LEU A 265 -5.94 8.18 -37.08
C LEU A 265 -4.63 7.39 -36.91
N ARG A 266 -3.47 8.07 -36.91
CA ARG A 266 -2.17 7.44 -36.65
C ARG A 266 -2.02 6.97 -35.21
N ALA A 267 -2.50 7.75 -34.24
CA ALA A 267 -2.51 7.36 -32.83
C ALA A 267 -3.45 6.18 -32.57
N ALA A 268 -4.59 6.12 -33.26
CA ALA A 268 -5.51 4.98 -33.22
C ALA A 268 -4.88 3.72 -33.84
N ASP A 269 -4.18 3.85 -34.99
CA ASP A 269 -3.43 2.74 -35.60
C ASP A 269 -2.26 2.26 -34.74
N GLU A 270 -1.54 3.17 -34.06
CA GLU A 270 -0.48 2.81 -33.12
C GLU A 270 -1.01 2.14 -31.85
N ALA A 271 -2.17 2.57 -31.34
CA ALA A 271 -2.85 1.94 -30.21
C ALA A 271 -3.44 0.56 -30.57
N ALA A 272 -3.86 0.36 -31.83
CA ALA A 272 -4.32 -0.93 -32.33
C ALA A 272 -3.17 -1.93 -32.54
N ARG A 273 -1.97 -1.44 -32.93
CA ARG A 273 -0.76 -2.27 -33.12
C ARG A 273 -0.05 -2.61 -31.81
N ASN A 274 -0.02 -1.67 -30.87
CA ASN A 274 0.60 -1.84 -29.56
C ASN A 274 -0.50 -1.96 -28.52
N GLY A 275 -1.01 -3.17 -28.30
CA GLY A 275 -2.00 -3.47 -27.26
C GLY A 275 -1.68 -2.79 -25.92
N ALA A 276 -2.75 -2.49 -25.16
CA ALA A 276 -2.83 -1.64 -23.96
C ALA A 276 -1.55 -1.52 -23.09
N PRO A 277 -1.25 -0.34 -22.53
CA PRO A 277 -0.04 -0.10 -21.75
C PRO A 277 0.04 -1.08 -20.57
N LEU A 278 1.11 -1.86 -20.57
CA LEU A 278 1.39 -2.91 -19.61
C LEU A 278 1.75 -2.30 -18.24
N ILE A 279 0.73 -2.07 -17.39
CA ILE A 279 0.94 -1.82 -15.96
C ILE A 279 1.50 -3.11 -15.34
N LYS A 280 2.67 -3.01 -14.71
CA LYS A 280 3.41 -4.16 -14.18
C LYS A 280 2.61 -4.86 -13.07
N GLY A 281 2.12 -6.07 -13.35
CA GLY A 281 1.43 -6.95 -12.39
C GLY A 281 0.25 -7.74 -12.99
N LEU A 282 -0.41 -7.22 -14.02
CA LEU A 282 -1.41 -7.99 -14.77
C LEU A 282 -0.75 -8.60 -16.00
N LYS A 283 -0.30 -9.86 -15.89
CA LYS A 283 -0.21 -10.72 -17.08
C LYS A 283 -1.64 -10.77 -17.64
N ALA A 284 -1.85 -10.25 -18.84
CA ALA A 284 -3.09 -10.44 -19.57
C ALA A 284 -3.25 -11.95 -19.83
N ARG A 285 -3.90 -12.64 -18.90
CA ARG A 285 -4.32 -14.02 -19.07
C ARG A 285 -5.21 -14.02 -20.31
N PRO A 286 -4.98 -14.87 -21.32
CA PRO A 286 -5.87 -14.95 -22.47
C PRO A 286 -7.25 -15.39 -21.95
N THR A 287 -8.15 -14.42 -21.73
CA THR A 287 -9.49 -14.69 -21.24
C THR A 287 -10.27 -15.33 -22.37
N LYS A 288 -10.54 -16.63 -22.23
CA LYS A 288 -11.82 -17.20 -22.66
C LYS A 288 -12.92 -16.17 -22.28
N SER A 289 -13.66 -15.71 -23.28
CA SER A 289 -14.84 -14.84 -23.21
C SER A 289 -15.46 -14.73 -21.81
N LYS A 290 -15.23 -13.60 -21.12
CA LYS A 290 -15.95 -13.27 -19.88
C LYS A 290 -17.30 -12.65 -20.26
N GLU A 291 -18.36 -13.22 -19.71
CA GLU A 291 -19.71 -12.66 -19.69
C GLU A 291 -19.72 -11.23 -19.09
N PRO A 292 -20.67 -10.36 -19.46
CA PRO A 292 -20.69 -8.97 -19.01
C PRO A 292 -20.70 -8.87 -17.48
N GLU A 293 -19.87 -7.98 -16.94
CA GLU A 293 -19.71 -7.76 -15.51
C GLU A 293 -21.05 -7.34 -14.88
N LYS A 294 -21.39 -7.96 -13.74
CA LYS A 294 -22.64 -7.66 -13.02
C LYS A 294 -22.64 -6.21 -12.52
N PRO A 295 -23.81 -5.53 -12.50
CA PRO A 295 -23.93 -4.17 -11.97
C PRO A 295 -23.33 -4.06 -10.56
N VAL A 296 -22.53 -3.02 -10.33
CA VAL A 296 -21.86 -2.75 -9.06
C VAL A 296 -22.90 -2.52 -7.97
N ASP A 297 -22.92 -3.40 -6.97
CA ASP A 297 -23.73 -3.27 -5.76
C ASP A 297 -23.02 -2.32 -4.76
N PRO A 298 -23.57 -1.13 -4.47
CA PRO A 298 -22.97 -0.15 -3.56
C PRO A 298 -22.83 -0.64 -2.11
N PHE A 299 -23.56 -1.68 -1.72
CA PHE A 299 -23.53 -2.23 -0.36
C PHE A 299 -22.77 -3.56 -0.27
N GLY A 300 -22.18 -4.04 -1.37
CA GLY A 300 -21.30 -5.21 -1.38
C GLY A 300 -21.95 -6.47 -0.78
N GLY A 301 -23.26 -6.65 -0.93
CA GLY A 301 -24.01 -7.77 -0.36
C GLY A 301 -24.33 -7.67 1.14
N ILE A 302 -24.01 -6.56 1.82
CA ILE A 302 -24.43 -6.34 3.21
C ILE A 302 -25.91 -5.97 3.21
N ARG A 303 -26.75 -6.94 3.54
CA ARG A 303 -28.16 -6.70 3.83
C ARG A 303 -28.30 -6.45 5.33
N ILE A 304 -28.77 -5.26 5.70
CA ILE A 304 -29.12 -4.92 7.08
C ILE A 304 -30.46 -5.61 7.40
N GLU A 305 -30.42 -6.93 7.55
CA GLU A 305 -31.55 -7.73 7.98
C GLU A 305 -31.39 -8.04 9.47
N SER A 306 -32.39 -7.70 10.28
CA SER A 306 -32.43 -8.09 11.68
C SER A 306 -32.63 -9.60 11.79
N LYS A 307 -31.66 -10.31 12.38
CA LYS A 307 -31.70 -11.77 12.54
C LYS A 307 -32.92 -12.29 13.32
N TYR A 308 -33.51 -11.46 14.18
CA TYR A 308 -34.49 -11.88 15.19
C TYR A 308 -35.94 -11.54 14.86
N PHE A 309 -36.18 -10.56 13.98
CA PHE A 309 -37.53 -10.17 13.59
C PHE A 309 -37.54 -9.65 12.15
N SER A 310 -38.67 -9.80 11.46
CA SER A 310 -38.94 -9.15 10.18
C SER A 310 -39.88 -7.97 10.41
N LEU A 311 -39.51 -6.81 9.85
CA LEU A 311 -40.38 -5.64 9.88
C LEU A 311 -41.50 -5.83 8.87
N GLN A 312 -42.74 -5.61 9.32
CA GLN A 312 -43.90 -5.54 8.43
C GLN A 312 -44.08 -4.09 7.99
N GLU A 313 -44.55 -3.87 6.76
CA GLU A 313 -44.80 -2.53 6.25
C GLU A 313 -46.02 -1.86 6.91
N GLU A 314 -46.94 -2.67 7.43
CA GLU A 314 -48.16 -2.21 8.10
C GLU A 314 -48.43 -3.02 9.37
N TYR A 315 -48.50 -2.30 10.49
CA TYR A 315 -48.93 -2.84 11.78
C TYR A 315 -50.37 -2.40 12.05
N LEU A 316 -51.18 -3.28 12.64
CA LEU A 316 -52.59 -3.03 12.97
C LEU A 316 -52.80 -2.12 14.18
N TRP A 317 -51.72 -1.55 14.72
CA TRP A 317 -51.79 -0.69 15.90
C TRP A 317 -52.26 0.72 15.50
N SER A 318 -53.35 1.18 16.12
CA SER A 318 -54.02 2.45 15.81
C SER A 318 -53.08 3.65 15.88
N GLY A 319 -52.18 3.71 16.88
CA GLY A 319 -51.22 4.83 17.03
C GLY A 319 -50.21 4.94 15.88
N VAL A 320 -49.79 3.81 15.30
CA VAL A 320 -48.88 3.80 14.14
C VAL A 320 -49.61 4.15 12.84
N GLN A 321 -50.88 3.77 12.71
CA GLN A 321 -51.67 4.10 11.53
C GLN A 321 -52.11 5.56 11.48
N GLU A 322 -52.41 6.16 12.64
CA GLU A 322 -52.74 7.59 12.75
C GLU A 322 -51.52 8.46 12.46
N THR A 323 -50.35 8.10 13.01
CA THR A 323 -49.09 8.84 12.76
C THR A 323 -48.62 8.76 11.32
N LYS A 324 -48.86 7.64 10.61
CA LYS A 324 -48.61 7.50 9.16
C LYS A 324 -49.51 8.43 8.32
N LYS A 325 -50.72 8.73 8.79
CA LYS A 325 -51.69 9.62 8.10
C LYS A 325 -51.45 11.09 8.39
N ASP A 326 -50.91 11.42 9.57
CA ASP A 326 -50.67 12.79 9.99
C ASP A 326 -49.39 13.40 9.39
N ALA A 327 -49.55 14.32 8.43
CA ALA A 327 -48.45 15.01 7.78
C ALA A 327 -47.54 15.83 8.73
N ARG A 328 -48.05 16.22 9.91
CA ARG A 328 -47.27 16.94 10.94
C ARG A 328 -46.17 16.07 11.55
N HIS A 329 -46.38 14.77 11.66
CA HIS A 329 -45.39 13.83 12.18
C HIS A 329 -44.33 13.51 11.11
N MET A 330 -44.75 13.35 9.86
CA MET A 330 -43.84 13.10 8.73
C MET A 330 -42.86 14.25 8.45
N ALA A 331 -43.30 15.51 8.60
CA ALA A 331 -42.47 16.69 8.35
C ALA A 331 -41.25 16.81 9.30
N GLY A 332 -41.29 16.15 10.47
CA GLY A 332 -40.21 16.15 11.46
C GLY A 332 -39.13 15.08 11.23
N GLY A 333 -39.18 14.32 10.13
CA GLY A 333 -38.25 13.20 9.89
C GLY A 333 -38.57 11.95 10.72
N TYR A 334 -39.77 11.86 11.27
CA TYR A 334 -40.24 10.66 11.96
C TYR A 334 -40.60 9.58 10.94
N ASP A 335 -39.85 8.48 10.92
CA ASP A 335 -40.18 7.28 10.15
C ASP A 335 -40.81 6.22 11.06
N VAL A 336 -41.98 5.76 10.64
CA VAL A 336 -42.76 4.70 11.28
C VAL A 336 -41.98 3.37 11.29
N ARG A 337 -41.16 3.10 10.26
CA ARG A 337 -40.33 1.89 10.17
C ARG A 337 -39.26 1.89 11.26
N ASP A 338 -38.54 2.99 11.43
CA ASP A 338 -37.53 3.15 12.47
C ASP A 338 -38.15 3.09 13.88
N TYR A 339 -39.31 3.71 14.07
CA TYR A 339 -40.01 3.65 15.35
C TYR A 339 -40.41 2.22 15.72
N THR A 340 -41.04 1.49 14.79
CA THR A 340 -41.44 0.09 15.02
C THR A 340 -40.24 -0.82 15.24
N GLN A 341 -39.15 -0.63 14.50
CA GLN A 341 -37.89 -1.33 14.72
C GLN A 341 -37.35 -1.08 16.14
N ARG A 342 -37.30 0.18 16.59
CA ARG A 342 -36.82 0.53 17.93
C ARG A 342 -37.73 -0.03 19.02
N SER A 343 -39.05 0.01 18.83
CA SER A 343 -40.02 -0.56 19.77
C SER A 343 -39.90 -2.07 19.89
N LEU A 344 -39.71 -2.78 18.77
CA LEU A 344 -39.48 -4.23 18.79
C LEU A 344 -38.13 -4.55 19.46
N VAL A 345 -37.06 -3.83 19.11
CA VAL A 345 -35.75 -4.02 19.76
C VAL A 345 -35.86 -3.75 21.26
N ALA A 346 -36.50 -2.67 21.70
CA ALA A 346 -36.63 -2.35 23.12
C ALA A 346 -37.53 -3.35 23.88
N ALA A 347 -38.59 -3.86 23.24
CA ALA A 347 -39.43 -4.89 23.82
C ALA A 347 -38.66 -6.21 24.00
N PHE A 348 -37.90 -6.63 22.99
CA PHE A 348 -37.21 -7.93 23.01
C PHE A 348 -35.81 -7.89 23.64
N SER A 349 -35.13 -6.75 23.67
CA SER A 349 -33.81 -6.61 24.32
C SER A 349 -33.90 -6.60 25.85
N GLY A 350 -35.09 -6.38 26.42
CA GLY A 350 -35.35 -6.42 27.86
C GLY A 350 -35.66 -7.81 28.42
N PHE A 351 -35.99 -8.79 27.56
CA PHE A 351 -36.19 -10.17 27.99
C PHE A 351 -34.85 -10.92 27.86
N SER A 352 -34.02 -10.88 28.91
CA SER A 352 -32.73 -11.58 28.96
C SER A 352 -32.84 -13.11 29.07
N VAL A 353 -33.94 -13.70 28.59
CA VAL A 353 -34.16 -15.15 28.58
C VAL A 353 -34.34 -15.58 27.12
N PHE A 354 -33.24 -16.05 26.53
CA PHE A 354 -33.28 -16.69 25.22
C PHE A 354 -33.62 -18.16 25.43
N VAL A 355 -34.89 -18.53 25.20
CA VAL A 355 -35.37 -19.92 25.34
C VAL A 355 -34.49 -20.89 24.54
N SER A 356 -33.98 -20.47 23.39
CA SER A 356 -33.06 -21.27 22.58
C SER A 356 -31.70 -21.50 23.26
N GLU A 357 -31.12 -20.48 23.91
CA GLU A 357 -29.85 -20.65 24.63
C GLU A 357 -30.03 -21.46 25.92
N GLU A 358 -31.18 -21.34 26.58
CA GLU A 358 -31.52 -22.16 27.77
C GLU A 358 -31.74 -23.63 27.38
N VAL A 359 -32.41 -23.89 26.25
CA VAL A 359 -32.58 -25.24 25.70
C VAL A 359 -31.23 -25.81 25.26
N ASP A 360 -30.40 -25.05 24.56
CA ASP A 360 -29.05 -25.48 24.15
C ASP A 360 -28.14 -25.76 25.35
N GLN A 361 -28.20 -24.93 26.41
CA GLN A 361 -27.46 -25.18 27.65
C GLN A 361 -27.96 -26.43 28.37
N ARG A 362 -29.27 -26.68 28.36
CA ARG A 362 -29.87 -27.89 28.92
C ARG A 362 -29.50 -29.14 28.11
N GLU A 363 -29.40 -29.04 26.79
CA GLU A 363 -28.92 -30.13 25.94
C GLU A 363 -27.43 -30.39 26.14
N ARG A 364 -26.59 -29.35 26.25
CA ARG A 364 -25.15 -29.50 26.55
C ARG A 364 -24.91 -30.14 27.92
N GLY A 365 -25.62 -29.70 28.96
CA GLY A 365 -25.51 -30.31 30.29
C GLY A 365 -25.93 -31.79 30.30
N ARG A 366 -26.88 -32.18 29.45
CA ARG A 366 -27.30 -33.59 29.30
C ARG A 366 -26.27 -34.44 28.56
N VAL A 367 -25.47 -33.85 27.67
CA VAL A 367 -24.35 -34.50 26.99
C VAL A 367 -23.18 -34.69 27.97
N ASP A 368 -22.86 -33.66 28.76
CA ASP A 368 -21.81 -33.74 29.79
C ASP A 368 -22.13 -34.81 30.86
N ASP A 369 -23.39 -34.89 31.32
CA ASP A 369 -23.83 -35.93 32.26
C ASP A 369 -23.69 -37.35 31.69
N ARG A 370 -23.87 -37.52 30.37
CA ARG A 370 -23.68 -38.81 29.68
C ARG A 370 -22.21 -39.17 29.54
N GLU A 371 -21.34 -38.20 29.21
CA GLU A 371 -19.90 -38.43 29.12
C GLU A 371 -19.30 -38.79 30.49
N VAL A 372 -19.73 -38.10 31.55
CA VAL A 372 -19.32 -38.40 32.94
C VAL A 372 -19.84 -39.77 33.39
N ALA A 373 -21.04 -40.18 32.97
CA ALA A 373 -21.56 -41.52 33.24
C ALA A 373 -20.77 -42.63 32.52
N THR A 374 -20.34 -42.40 31.28
CA THR A 374 -19.49 -43.36 30.54
C THR A 374 -18.08 -43.48 31.11
N MET A 375 -17.47 -42.37 31.56
CA MET A 375 -16.16 -42.40 32.22
C MET A 375 -16.19 -43.13 33.58
N ARG A 376 -17.30 -43.04 34.33
CA ARG A 376 -17.48 -43.78 35.59
C ARG A 376 -17.67 -45.29 35.38
N ALA A 377 -18.29 -45.70 34.27
CA ALA A 377 -18.46 -47.12 33.93
C ALA A 377 -17.14 -47.81 33.56
N ASP A 378 -16.24 -47.11 32.87
CA ASP A 378 -14.91 -47.64 32.48
C ASP A 378 -13.95 -47.83 33.66
N VAL A 379 -14.09 -47.02 34.72
CA VAL A 379 -13.29 -47.17 35.94
C VAL A 379 -13.79 -48.37 36.78
N GLY A 380 -15.10 -48.63 36.82
CA GLY A 380 -15.67 -49.76 37.58
C GLY A 380 -15.36 -51.14 37.01
N LEU A 381 -14.97 -51.26 35.74
CA LEU A 381 -14.65 -52.55 35.11
C LEU A 381 -13.21 -53.03 35.43
N LYS A 382 -12.30 -52.12 35.84
CA LYS A 382 -10.90 -52.46 36.11
C LYS A 382 -10.62 -52.99 37.53
N ASP A 383 -11.54 -52.80 38.47
CA ASP A 383 -11.36 -53.19 39.88
C ASP A 383 -11.89 -54.60 40.25
N SER A 384 -12.30 -55.43 39.28
CA SER A 384 -12.88 -56.77 39.55
C SER A 384 -12.02 -57.96 39.09
N GLY A 385 -10.71 -57.78 38.88
CA GLY A 385 -9.78 -58.86 38.52
C GLY A 385 -8.84 -59.30 39.65
N MET A 386 -9.01 -60.55 40.09
CA MET A 386 -8.09 -61.41 40.87
C MET A 386 -8.18 -61.40 42.42
N ALA A 387 -8.78 -62.47 42.95
CA ALA A 387 -8.28 -63.20 44.12
C ALA A 387 -8.79 -64.64 44.10
N ASP A 388 -7.97 -65.57 43.59
CA ASP A 388 -8.13 -67.01 43.77
C ASP A 388 -7.79 -67.40 45.22
N ALA A 389 -8.60 -68.26 45.85
CA ALA A 389 -8.30 -68.93 47.12
C ALA A 389 -8.24 -70.45 46.92
N PRO A 390 -7.27 -71.17 47.53
CA PRO A 390 -7.08 -72.59 47.28
C PRO A 390 -7.85 -73.48 48.26
N ARG A 391 -8.36 -74.59 47.69
CA ARG A 391 -8.91 -75.83 48.26
C ARG A 391 -10.26 -75.79 48.96
#